data_AF-A0A150GZI6-F1
#
_entry.id   AF-A0A150GZI6-F1
#
_cell.length_a   1.000
_cell.length_b   1.000
_cell.length_c   1.000
_cell.angle_alpha   90.00
_cell.angle_beta   90.00
_cell.angle_gamma   90.00
#
_symmetry.space_group_name_H-M   'P 1'
#
loop_
_entity.id
_entity.type
_entity.pdbx_description
1 polymer ?
#
loop_
_entity_poly.entity_id
_entity_poly.type
_entity_poly.pdbx_seq_one_letter_code
_entity_poly.pdbx_strand_id
1 'polypeptide(L)'
;MEGTSRRGFLQQFGGLGAAAALGGALGFFAGSRSGGEAGGLSASERAEVDDLRRELNFRRDYDGHVFVRDGSGRWWEVRLDAKLPGTLLLRDQDNAVYFITYNTIQQIDLTDDYVVGSLFAGGDWTAVLQRVQARDEAGLLVDVRLDKEAFRDLISVMD
;
A
#
# COMPACT_ATOMS: atom_id res chain seq x y z
N MET A 1 10.98 41.41 -29.28
CA MET A 1 11.87 40.26 -28.99
C MET A 1 11.64 39.88 -27.52
N GLU A 2 10.43 39.54 -27.07
CA GLU A 2 9.68 38.29 -27.35
C GLU A 2 10.59 37.06 -27.31
N GLY A 3 10.46 36.11 -26.37
CA GLY A 3 9.31 35.72 -25.56
C GLY A 3 9.13 34.21 -25.76
N THR A 4 9.92 33.41 -25.05
CA THR A 4 10.12 31.98 -25.33
C THR A 4 9.23 31.09 -24.47
N SER A 5 8.56 30.13 -25.13
CA SER A 5 8.11 28.82 -24.60
C SER A 5 6.99 28.79 -23.55
N ARG A 6 6.00 27.90 -23.54
CA ARG A 6 5.64 26.69 -24.32
C ARG A 6 4.13 26.50 -24.12
N ARG A 7 3.36 26.35 -25.19
CA ARG A 7 1.98 25.85 -25.16
C ARG A 7 1.97 24.42 -25.70
N GLY A 8 1.19 23.57 -25.05
CA GLY A 8 0.45 22.47 -25.70
C GLY A 8 1.27 21.27 -26.14
N PHE A 9 1.46 20.31 -25.24
CA PHE A 9 1.73 18.93 -25.61
C PHE A 9 0.97 18.05 -24.62
N LEU A 10 -0.22 17.59 -25.01
CA LEU A 10 -0.91 16.38 -24.53
C LEU A 10 -2.38 16.40 -24.96
N GLN A 11 -2.60 16.31 -26.27
CA GLN A 11 -3.82 15.71 -26.80
C GLN A 11 -3.43 14.91 -28.05
N GLN A 12 -3.99 13.70 -28.14
CA GLN A 12 -4.25 13.01 -29.39
C GLN A 12 -3.09 12.23 -30.04
N PHE A 13 -2.86 11.01 -29.55
CA PHE A 13 -2.62 9.87 -30.44
C PHE A 13 -3.32 8.63 -29.85
N GLY A 14 -4.50 8.33 -30.40
CA GLY A 14 -5.02 6.97 -30.42
C GLY A 14 -4.27 6.18 -31.50
N GLY A 15 -4.10 4.88 -31.28
CA GLY A 15 -3.49 3.97 -32.25
C GLY A 15 -3.42 2.55 -31.70
N LEU A 16 -4.40 1.74 -32.11
CA LEU A 16 -4.51 0.31 -31.86
C LEU A 16 -3.41 -0.50 -32.59
N GLY A 17 -3.03 -1.63 -32.00
CA GLY A 17 -2.42 -2.79 -32.69
C GLY A 17 -1.04 -3.17 -32.18
N ALA A 18 -0.64 -4.43 -31.98
CA ALA A 18 -1.29 -5.73 -31.92
C ALA A 18 -0.16 -6.72 -31.55
N ALA A 19 -0.34 -7.57 -30.52
CA ALA A 19 0.33 -8.87 -30.28
C ALA A 19 0.15 -9.23 -28.80
N ALA A 20 -0.06 -10.46 -28.33
CA ALA A 20 -0.53 -11.72 -28.88
C ALA A 20 -0.80 -12.58 -27.63
N ALA A 21 -1.95 -13.26 -27.60
CA ALA A 21 -2.32 -14.41 -26.75
C ALA A 21 -1.76 -14.53 -25.31
N LEU A 22 -2.64 -14.51 -24.31
CA LEU A 22 -2.92 -15.64 -23.40
C LEU A 22 -3.91 -15.20 -22.29
N GLY A 23 -5.01 -15.96 -22.15
CA GLY A 23 -5.79 -16.15 -20.91
C GLY A 23 -6.55 -14.96 -20.34
N GLY A 24 -7.87 -14.91 -20.54
CA GLY A 24 -8.71 -13.76 -20.22
C GLY A 24 -8.94 -13.46 -18.73
N ALA A 25 -9.10 -12.16 -18.43
CA ALA A 25 -9.92 -11.64 -17.33
C ALA A 25 -10.15 -10.10 -17.42
N LEU A 26 -10.17 -9.49 -18.62
CA LEU A 26 -10.46 -8.04 -18.77
C LEU A 26 -11.96 -7.72 -18.87
N GLY A 27 -12.81 -8.50 -18.20
CA GLY A 27 -14.26 -8.51 -18.44
C GLY A 27 -15.17 -8.29 -17.22
N PHE A 28 -14.67 -7.88 -16.05
CA PHE A 28 -15.49 -7.83 -14.83
C PHE A 28 -15.55 -6.46 -14.13
N PHE A 29 -15.52 -5.36 -14.89
CA PHE A 29 -15.88 -4.03 -14.37
C PHE A 29 -17.29 -3.57 -14.77
N ALA A 30 -18.07 -4.40 -15.47
CA ALA A 30 -19.47 -4.13 -15.78
C ALA A 30 -20.37 -4.95 -14.84
N GLY A 31 -21.07 -4.23 -13.95
CA GLY A 31 -21.79 -4.79 -12.81
C GLY A 31 -22.79 -5.90 -13.14
N SER A 32 -22.60 -7.04 -12.49
CA SER A 32 -23.67 -7.97 -12.17
C SER A 32 -24.40 -7.45 -10.93
N ARG A 33 -25.56 -6.81 -11.15
CA ARG A 33 -26.57 -6.61 -10.10
C ARG A 33 -27.37 -7.90 -9.94
N SER A 34 -27.13 -8.61 -8.84
CA SER A 34 -28.11 -9.44 -8.15
C SER A 34 -27.77 -9.28 -6.66
N GLY A 35 -28.49 -8.50 -5.86
CA GLY A 35 -29.89 -8.76 -5.53
C GLY A 35 -29.94 -9.80 -4.42
N GLY A 36 -29.76 -9.37 -3.16
CA GLY A 36 -30.15 -10.14 -1.97
C GLY A 36 -29.00 -10.61 -1.06
N GLU A 37 -29.09 -10.15 0.19
CA GLU A 37 -28.47 -10.72 1.40
C GLU A 37 -26.97 -10.46 1.65
N ALA A 38 -26.67 -10.14 2.91
CA ALA A 38 -25.33 -9.98 3.45
C ALA A 38 -24.58 -11.33 3.42
N GLY A 39 -24.06 -11.71 2.24
CA GLY A 39 -23.36 -12.97 2.02
C GLY A 39 -21.86 -12.72 1.88
N GLY A 40 -21.07 -13.22 2.83
CA GLY A 40 -19.61 -13.22 2.73
C GLY A 40 -19.13 -14.09 1.56
N LEU A 41 -17.94 -13.77 1.04
CA LEU A 41 -17.27 -14.52 -0.03
C LEU A 41 -17.17 -16.02 0.29
N SER A 42 -17.43 -16.86 -0.71
CA SER A 42 -17.18 -18.31 -0.67
C SER A 42 -15.69 -18.62 -0.51
N ALA A 43 -15.35 -19.86 -0.13
CA ALA A 43 -13.95 -20.26 0.11
C ALA A 43 -13.09 -20.15 -1.16
N SER A 44 -13.65 -20.46 -2.34
CA SER A 44 -12.96 -20.32 -3.63
C SER A 44 -12.72 -18.86 -3.99
N GLU A 45 -13.71 -17.99 -3.82
CA GLU A 45 -13.57 -16.55 -4.08
C GLU A 45 -12.52 -15.91 -3.15
N ARG A 46 -12.44 -16.34 -1.89
CA ARG A 46 -11.38 -15.89 -0.97
C ARG A 46 -9.99 -16.30 -1.44
N ALA A 47 -9.84 -17.54 -1.92
CA ALA A 47 -8.57 -18.03 -2.42
C ALA A 47 -8.10 -17.24 -3.65
N GLU A 48 -9.02 -16.95 -4.58
CA GLU A 48 -8.73 -16.14 -5.77
C GLU A 48 -8.32 -14.70 -5.39
N VAL A 49 -9.03 -14.09 -4.43
CA VAL A 49 -8.64 -12.77 -3.91
C VAL A 49 -7.25 -12.82 -3.27
N ASP A 50 -6.94 -13.83 -2.49
CA ASP A 50 -5.63 -13.98 -1.86
C ASP A 50 -4.51 -14.28 -2.87
N ASP A 51 -4.82 -14.93 -4.00
CA ASP A 51 -3.88 -15.10 -5.11
C ASP A 51 -3.57 -13.73 -5.76
N LEU A 52 -4.58 -12.93 -6.06
CA LEU A 52 -4.41 -11.57 -6.60
C LEU A 52 -3.58 -10.67 -5.67
N ARG A 53 -3.83 -10.74 -4.36
CA ARG A 53 -3.03 -10.00 -3.36
C ARG A 53 -1.56 -10.40 -3.41
N ARG A 54 -1.29 -11.70 -3.52
CA ARG A 54 0.07 -12.25 -3.62
C ARG A 54 0.77 -11.80 -4.91
N GLU A 55 0.06 -11.73 -6.03
CA GLU A 55 0.59 -11.14 -7.27
C GLU A 55 0.98 -9.67 -7.12
N LEU A 56 0.25 -8.93 -6.28
CA LEU A 56 0.50 -7.53 -5.95
C LEU A 56 1.45 -7.33 -4.74
N ASN A 57 2.17 -8.37 -4.32
CA ASN A 57 3.14 -8.31 -3.22
C ASN A 57 2.54 -7.86 -1.88
N PHE A 58 1.27 -8.16 -1.60
CA PHE A 58 0.70 -7.95 -0.27
C PHE A 58 -0.18 -9.12 0.20
N ARG A 59 -0.56 -9.10 1.47
CA ARG A 59 -1.51 -10.03 2.07
C ARG A 59 -2.23 -9.36 3.24
N ARG A 60 -3.33 -9.96 3.68
CA ARG A 60 -4.02 -9.57 4.92
C ARG A 60 -4.01 -10.73 5.89
N ASP A 61 -3.90 -10.45 7.19
CA ASP A 61 -4.22 -11.46 8.20
C ASP A 61 -5.74 -11.52 8.45
N TYR A 62 -6.16 -12.49 9.27
CA TYR A 62 -7.56 -12.68 9.63
C TYR A 62 -8.18 -11.48 10.35
N ASP A 63 -7.36 -10.70 11.06
CA ASP A 63 -7.75 -9.51 11.81
C ASP A 63 -7.76 -8.25 10.91
N GLY A 64 -7.43 -8.40 9.62
CA GLY A 64 -7.46 -7.34 8.61
C GLY A 64 -6.18 -6.52 8.48
N HIS A 65 -5.12 -6.85 9.22
CA HIS A 65 -3.84 -6.16 9.12
C HIS A 65 -3.16 -6.44 7.79
N VAL A 66 -2.63 -5.37 7.19
CA VAL A 66 -1.98 -5.43 5.89
C VAL A 66 -0.50 -5.74 6.08
N PHE A 67 -0.02 -6.72 5.31
CA PHE A 67 1.40 -7.01 5.17
C PHE A 67 1.82 -6.84 3.72
N VAL A 68 2.92 -6.14 3.50
CA VAL A 68 3.48 -5.89 2.16
C VAL A 68 4.84 -6.56 2.05
N ARG A 69 5.22 -6.97 0.84
CA ARG A 69 6.48 -7.62 0.54
C ARG A 69 7.38 -6.65 -0.20
N ASP A 70 8.62 -6.50 0.27
CA ASP A 70 9.62 -5.72 -0.45
C ASP A 70 10.28 -6.51 -1.59
N GLY A 71 11.10 -5.85 -2.40
CA GLY A 71 11.86 -6.48 -3.48
C GLY A 71 12.87 -7.54 -3.02
N SER A 72 13.24 -7.58 -1.73
CA SER A 72 14.09 -8.63 -1.13
C SER A 72 13.28 -9.85 -0.67
N GLY A 73 11.96 -9.75 -0.72
CA GLY A 73 11.03 -10.79 -0.31
C GLY A 73 10.67 -10.78 1.17
N ARG A 74 11.09 -9.77 1.95
CA ARG A 74 10.74 -9.62 3.37
C ARG A 74 9.33 -9.05 3.50
N TRP A 75 8.61 -9.50 4.52
CA TRP A 75 7.25 -9.05 4.84
C TRP A 75 7.26 -7.98 5.91
N TRP A 76 6.48 -6.94 5.69
CA TRP A 76 6.37 -5.76 6.54
C TRP A 76 4.92 -5.53 6.91
N GLU A 77 4.64 -5.29 8.18
CA GLU A 77 3.30 -4.93 8.64
C GLU A 77 3.07 -3.43 8.42
N VAL A 78 1.92 -3.06 7.86
CA VAL A 78 1.58 -1.67 7.51
C VAL A 78 0.33 -1.24 8.24
N ARG A 79 0.35 -0.01 8.75
CA ARG A 79 -0.81 0.65 9.33
C ARG A 79 -0.82 2.14 9.03
N LEU A 80 -1.97 2.77 9.25
CA LEU A 80 -2.08 4.23 9.24
C LEU A 80 -1.51 4.79 10.55
N ASP A 81 -0.88 5.97 10.45
CA ASP A 81 -0.68 6.84 11.60
C ASP A 81 -2.02 7.50 11.98
N ALA A 82 -2.40 7.50 13.26
CA ALA A 82 -3.70 8.02 13.68
C ALA A 82 -3.74 9.56 13.81
N LYS A 83 -2.58 10.23 13.88
CA LYS A 83 -2.49 11.69 14.04
C LYS A 83 -2.10 12.39 12.75
N LEU A 84 -1.33 11.75 11.87
CA LEU A 84 -0.76 12.35 10.68
C LEU A 84 -1.38 11.83 9.38
N PRO A 85 -2.27 12.61 8.74
CA PRO A 85 -2.85 12.28 7.44
C PRO A 85 -1.77 11.98 6.40
N GLY A 86 -2.02 10.97 5.56
CA GLY A 86 -1.08 10.54 4.51
C GLY A 86 0.18 9.83 5.02
N THR A 87 0.29 9.56 6.32
CA THR A 87 1.44 8.84 6.88
C THR A 87 1.11 7.38 7.15
N LEU A 88 1.98 6.51 6.64
CA LEU A 88 1.96 5.07 6.90
C LEU A 88 3.09 4.72 7.84
N LEU A 89 2.81 3.85 8.81
CA LEU A 89 3.81 3.23 9.67
C LEU A 89 4.06 1.80 9.20
N LEU A 90 5.32 1.39 9.22
CA LEU A 90 5.75 0.08 8.77
C LEU A 90 6.65 -0.57 9.83
N ARG A 91 6.40 -1.85 10.12
CA ARG A 91 7.24 -2.67 11.00
C ARG A 91 7.84 -3.82 10.21
N ASP A 92 9.15 -3.96 10.28
CA ASP A 92 9.85 -5.08 9.64
C ASP A 92 9.91 -6.34 10.52
N GLN A 93 10.52 -7.40 9.98
CA GLN A 93 10.65 -8.68 10.70
C GLN A 93 11.60 -8.60 11.90
N ASP A 94 12.48 -7.59 11.93
CA ASP A 94 13.43 -7.32 13.00
C ASP A 94 12.89 -6.30 14.02
N ASN A 95 11.57 -6.06 13.97
CA ASN A 95 10.82 -5.12 14.83
C ASN A 95 11.20 -3.64 14.66
N ALA A 96 12.01 -3.28 13.67
CA ALA A 96 12.32 -1.89 13.41
C ALA A 96 11.11 -1.16 12.80
N VAL A 97 10.86 0.06 13.26
CA VAL A 97 9.71 0.87 12.84
C VAL A 97 10.16 1.98 11.89
N TYR A 98 9.37 2.17 10.84
CA TYR A 98 9.61 3.13 9.77
C TYR A 98 8.31 3.86 9.45
N PHE A 99 8.42 4.93 8.68
CA PHE A 99 7.27 5.63 8.13
C PHE A 99 7.50 6.06 6.68
N ILE A 100 6.39 6.29 5.99
CA ILE A 100 6.32 6.94 4.68
C ILE A 100 5.23 8.01 4.76
N THR A 101 5.52 9.23 4.32
CA THR A 101 4.52 10.31 4.24
C THR A 101 4.26 10.68 2.79
N TYR A 102 3.01 10.53 2.36
CA TYR A 102 2.54 10.92 1.04
C TYR A 102 1.91 12.32 1.10
N ASN A 103 2.70 13.35 0.84
CA ASN A 103 2.27 14.76 0.97
C ASN A 103 1.05 15.14 0.08
N THR A 104 0.81 14.39 -0.98
CA THR A 104 -0.30 14.63 -1.92
C THR A 104 -1.55 13.80 -1.61
N ILE A 105 -1.48 12.86 -0.66
CA ILE A 105 -2.57 11.94 -0.33
C ILE A 105 -2.93 12.16 1.13
N GLN A 106 -4.08 12.80 1.38
CA GLN A 106 -4.54 13.08 2.74
C GLN A 106 -5.20 11.87 3.39
N GLN A 107 -5.89 11.04 2.59
CA GLN A 107 -6.64 9.89 3.08
C GLN A 107 -6.17 8.64 2.35
N ILE A 108 -5.59 7.70 3.11
CA ILE A 108 -5.23 6.38 2.63
C ILE A 108 -6.19 5.40 3.28
N ASP A 109 -6.91 4.64 2.46
CA ASP A 109 -7.78 3.57 2.94
C ASP A 109 -7.08 2.23 2.78
N LEU A 110 -6.51 1.71 3.86
CA LEU A 110 -5.88 0.39 3.85
C LEU A 110 -6.89 -0.75 3.81
N THR A 111 -8.20 -0.52 3.85
CA THR A 111 -9.22 -1.57 3.64
C THR A 111 -9.46 -1.86 2.16
N ASP A 112 -9.09 -0.92 1.27
CA ASP A 112 -9.18 -1.09 -0.17
C ASP A 112 -7.90 -1.72 -0.74
N ASP A 113 -8.04 -2.92 -1.32
CA ASP A 113 -6.96 -3.66 -1.94
C ASP A 113 -6.36 -2.94 -3.16
N TYR A 114 -7.16 -2.13 -3.87
CA TYR A 114 -6.65 -1.31 -4.97
C TYR A 114 -5.69 -0.23 -4.46
N VAL A 115 -6.02 0.41 -3.34
CA VAL A 115 -5.15 1.41 -2.70
C VAL A 115 -3.84 0.75 -2.26
N VAL A 116 -3.89 -0.38 -1.55
CA VAL A 116 -2.70 -1.12 -1.13
C VAL A 116 -1.84 -1.52 -2.33
N GLY A 117 -2.45 -2.11 -3.37
CA GLY A 117 -1.75 -2.48 -4.59
C GLY A 117 -1.08 -1.29 -5.27
N SER A 118 -1.78 -0.15 -5.38
CA SER A 118 -1.24 1.05 -6.01
C SER A 118 -0.02 1.63 -5.29
N LEU A 119 0.05 1.47 -3.96
CA LEU A 119 1.14 1.99 -3.12
C LEU A 119 2.34 1.05 -3.06
N PHE A 120 2.11 -0.26 -3.10
CA PHE A 120 3.14 -1.25 -2.73
C PHE A 120 3.50 -2.26 -3.82
N ALA A 121 2.70 -2.44 -4.88
CA ALA A 121 2.92 -3.51 -5.87
C ALA A 121 4.29 -3.44 -6.56
N GLY A 122 4.83 -2.22 -6.76
CA GLY A 122 6.13 -2.00 -7.38
C GLY A 122 7.33 -2.48 -6.54
N GLY A 123 7.16 -2.65 -5.22
CA GLY A 123 8.23 -3.07 -4.31
C GLY A 123 9.35 -2.04 -4.09
N ASP A 124 9.28 -0.88 -4.74
CA ASP A 124 10.25 0.22 -4.70
C ASP A 124 9.97 1.25 -3.59
N TRP A 125 8.82 1.14 -2.92
CA TRP A 125 8.42 1.93 -1.76
C TRP A 125 9.47 1.92 -0.62
N THR A 126 10.37 0.93 -0.58
CA THR A 126 11.47 0.91 0.39
C THR A 126 12.45 2.07 0.21
N ALA A 127 12.53 2.66 -0.99
CA ALA A 127 13.43 3.77 -1.28
C ALA A 127 13.04 5.08 -0.57
N VAL A 128 11.78 5.19 -0.12
CA VAL A 128 11.26 6.39 0.56
C VAL A 128 11.03 6.19 2.06
N LEU A 129 11.44 5.04 2.61
CA LEU A 129 11.31 4.75 4.03
C LEU A 129 12.20 5.67 4.87
N GLN A 130 11.63 6.15 5.97
CA GLN A 130 12.36 6.86 7.02
C GLN A 130 12.26 6.07 8.31
N ARG A 131 13.39 5.85 8.99
CA ARG A 131 13.41 5.11 10.24
C ARG A 131 12.91 6.00 11.38
N VAL A 132 12.05 5.45 12.24
CA VAL A 132 11.57 6.15 13.42
C VAL A 132 12.66 6.14 14.49
N GLN A 133 12.97 7.31 15.03
CA GLN A 133 13.97 7.49 16.07
C GLN A 133 13.36 8.24 17.26
N ALA A 134 13.73 7.82 18.47
CA ALA A 134 13.32 8.46 19.72
C ALA A 134 14.54 8.76 20.58
N ARG A 135 14.41 9.69 21.52
CA ARG A 135 15.45 9.91 22.52
C ARG A 135 15.31 8.88 23.64
N ASP A 136 16.41 8.22 23.99
CA ASP A 136 16.48 7.38 25.18
C ASP A 136 16.60 8.22 26.46
N GLU A 137 16.68 7.55 27.61
CA GLU A 137 16.84 8.20 28.92
C GLU A 137 18.14 9.03 29.04
N ALA A 138 19.16 8.70 28.24
CA ALA A 138 20.42 9.45 28.16
C ALA A 138 20.36 10.62 27.14
N GLY A 139 19.22 10.80 26.47
CA GLY A 139 18.98 11.84 25.48
C GLY A 139 19.57 11.53 24.09
N LEU A 140 20.06 10.31 23.87
CA LEU A 140 20.61 9.85 22.59
C LEU A 140 19.48 9.42 21.65
N LEU A 141 19.63 9.71 20.36
CA LEU A 141 18.70 9.21 19.34
C LEU A 141 18.95 7.73 19.10
N VAL A 142 17.94 6.91 19.34
CA VAL A 142 17.94 5.47 19.11
C VAL A 142 16.80 5.09 18.18
N ASP A 143 17.03 4.05 17.38
CA ASP A 143 16.03 3.50 16.49
C ASP A 143 14.91 2.83 17.28
N VAL A 144 13.66 3.19 16.96
CA VAL A 144 12.49 2.60 17.60
C VAL A 144 12.31 1.17 17.11
N ARG A 145 12.21 0.26 18.08
CA ARG A 145 11.87 -1.15 17.85
C ARG A 145 10.65 -1.52 18.66
N LEU A 146 9.61 -1.98 17.98
CA LEU A 146 8.35 -2.40 18.60
C LEU A 146 8.04 -3.82 18.14
N ASP A 147 7.69 -4.68 19.08
CA ASP A 147 7.08 -5.95 18.71
C ASP A 147 5.71 -5.74 18.05
N LYS A 148 5.12 -6.85 17.60
CA LYS A 148 3.86 -6.84 16.88
C LYS A 148 2.71 -6.22 17.69
N GLU A 149 2.62 -6.54 18.98
CA GLU A 149 1.51 -6.09 19.85
C GLU A 149 1.68 -4.59 20.14
N ALA A 150 2.88 -4.18 20.56
CA ALA A 150 3.19 -2.78 20.81
C ALA A 150 3.03 -1.90 19.55
N PHE A 151 3.39 -2.43 18.36
CA PHE A 151 3.19 -1.73 17.10
C PHE A 151 1.71 -1.57 16.74
N ARG A 152 0.85 -2.53 17.11
CA ARG A 152 -0.61 -2.47 16.92
C ARG A 152 -1.31 -1.53 17.90
N ASP A 153 -0.74 -1.33 19.08
CA ASP A 153 -1.27 -0.40 20.08
C ASP A 153 -0.78 1.04 19.89
N LEU A 154 0.24 1.25 19.06
CA LEU A 154 0.79 2.57 18.76
C LEU A 154 -0.26 3.50 18.12
N ILE A 155 -0.45 4.69 18.70
CA ILE A 155 -1.37 5.70 18.16
C ILE A 155 -0.70 6.49 17.02
N SER A 156 0.51 6.98 17.27
CA SER A 156 1.29 7.81 16.33
C SER A 156 2.76 7.74 16.74
N VAL A 157 3.67 7.89 15.76
CA VAL A 157 5.12 8.02 16.02
C VAL A 157 5.54 9.47 16.23
N MET A 158 4.65 10.43 15.97
CA MET A 158 4.89 11.85 16.15
C MET A 158 3.94 12.44 17.20
N ASP A 159 4.46 13.34 18.01
CA ASP A 159 3.69 14.09 19.02
C ASP A 159 3.21 15.44 18.53
#